data_AF-A0A950ZB92-F1
#
_entry.id   AF-A0A950ZB92-F1
#
_cell.length_a   1.000
_cell.length_b   1.000
_cell.length_c   1.000
_cell.angle_alpha   90.00
_cell.angle_beta   90.00
_cell.angle_gamma   90.00
#
_symmetry.space_group_name_H-M   'P 1'
#
loop_
_entity.id
_entity.type
_entity.pdbx_description
1 polymer ?
#
loop_
_entity_poly.entity_id
_entity_poly.type
_entity_poly.pdbx_seq_one_letter_code
_entity_poly.pdbx_strand_id
1 'polypeptide(L)'
;MSEISMLWTVAGVVVLAALVVAFIKMRQKDLLDAIAQKRKGSSKLVTRAEYVEGVEKIPVVLSVSDDTLYYENSDLEAMFELARLDEIEYADELSTGKNLAAGAHVLRLRSHGTTFEYVLNPGDDAKWRSALPARRLSRSAAAV
;
A
#
# COMPACT_ATOMS: atom_id res chain seq x y z
N MET A 1 -13.58 -38.86 30.94
CA MET A 1 -14.63 -38.06 30.25
C MET A 1 -14.26 -36.58 30.10
N SER A 2 -13.50 -35.97 31.02
CA SER A 2 -13.11 -34.56 30.96
C SER A 2 -12.14 -34.21 29.81
N GLU A 3 -11.18 -35.08 29.49
CA GLU A 3 -10.13 -34.79 28.49
C GLU A 3 -10.67 -34.70 27.05
N ILE A 4 -11.59 -35.59 26.68
CA ILE A 4 -12.21 -35.58 25.33
C ILE A 4 -13.04 -34.30 25.15
N SER A 5 -13.82 -33.91 26.16
CA SER A 5 -14.61 -32.66 26.11
C SER A 5 -13.72 -31.41 25.97
N MET A 6 -12.53 -31.42 26.59
CA MET A 6 -11.59 -30.30 26.49
C MET A 6 -11.00 -30.18 25.08
N LEU A 7 -10.66 -31.30 24.43
CA LEU A 7 -10.14 -31.32 23.06
C LEU A 7 -11.16 -30.78 22.04
N TRP A 8 -12.44 -31.13 22.17
CA TRP A 8 -13.49 -30.59 21.30
C TRP A 8 -13.69 -29.09 21.46
N THR A 9 -13.66 -28.58 22.69
CA THR A 9 -13.77 -27.15 22.95
C THR A 9 -12.59 -26.39 22.36
N VAL A 10 -11.36 -26.89 22.53
CA VAL A 10 -10.16 -26.27 21.94
C VAL A 10 -10.25 -26.27 20.42
N ALA A 11 -10.61 -27.40 19.80
CA ALA A 11 -10.80 -27.49 18.35
C ALA A 11 -11.85 -26.48 17.85
N GLY A 12 -12.98 -26.37 18.55
CA GLY A 12 -14.04 -25.41 18.22
C GLY A 12 -13.55 -23.96 18.28
N VAL A 13 -12.80 -23.58 19.31
CA VAL A 13 -12.22 -22.22 19.44
C VAL A 13 -11.22 -21.93 18.33
N VAL A 14 -10.36 -22.90 17.97
CA VAL A 14 -9.38 -22.73 16.88
C VAL A 14 -10.08 -22.52 15.54
N VAL A 15 -11.11 -23.31 15.24
CA VAL A 15 -11.91 -23.16 14.01
C VAL A 15 -12.60 -21.81 13.98
N LEU A 16 -13.21 -21.38 15.10
CA LEU A 16 -13.87 -20.09 15.20
C LEU A 16 -12.87 -18.94 14.96
N ALA A 17 -11.70 -18.99 15.58
CA ALA A 17 -10.65 -17.99 15.38
C ALA A 17 -10.19 -17.94 13.91
N ALA A 18 -10.01 -19.10 13.27
CA ALA A 18 -9.66 -19.17 11.85
C ALA A 18 -10.74 -18.55 10.95
N LEU A 19 -12.02 -18.80 11.24
CA LEU A 19 -13.14 -18.21 10.51
C LEU A 19 -13.22 -16.69 10.68
N VAL A 20 -13.00 -16.18 11.89
CA VAL A 20 -12.96 -14.73 12.15
C VAL A 20 -11.84 -14.08 11.35
N VAL A 21 -10.63 -14.66 11.36
CA VAL A 21 -9.49 -14.15 10.57
C VAL A 21 -9.79 -14.18 9.07
N ALA A 22 -10.37 -15.27 8.58
CA ALA A 22 -10.75 -15.41 7.17
C ALA A 22 -11.79 -14.35 6.77
N PHE A 23 -12.81 -14.12 7.61
CA PHE A 23 -13.85 -13.13 7.37
C PHE A 23 -13.28 -11.71 7.32
N ILE A 24 -12.42 -11.34 8.27
CA ILE A 24 -11.76 -10.03 8.29
C ILE A 24 -10.93 -9.82 7.01
N LYS A 25 -10.12 -10.81 6.62
CA LYS A 25 -9.31 -10.73 5.39
C LYS A 25 -10.16 -10.64 4.14
N MET A 26 -11.30 -11.32 4.09
CA MET A 26 -12.21 -11.26 2.94
C MET A 26 -12.85 -9.87 2.84
N ARG A 27 -13.36 -9.34 3.96
CA ARG A 27 -13.98 -8.01 4.00
C ARG A 27 -13.01 -6.90 3.62
N GLN A 28 -11.76 -6.96 4.08
CA GLN A 28 -10.74 -5.98 3.68
C GLN A 28 -10.48 -6.00 2.17
N LYS A 29 -10.43 -7.20 1.55
CA LYS A 29 -10.29 -7.33 0.09
C LYS A 29 -11.47 -6.73 -0.66
N ASP A 30 -12.70 -7.01 -0.21
CA ASP A 30 -13.92 -6.50 -0.85
C ASP A 30 -13.96 -4.96 -0.82
N LEU A 31 -13.55 -4.34 0.29
CA LEU A 31 -13.52 -2.89 0.44
C LEU A 31 -12.46 -2.26 -0.47
N LEU A 32 -11.25 -2.83 -0.51
CA LEU A 32 -10.21 -2.36 -1.44
C LEU A 32 -10.63 -2.56 -2.90
N ASP A 33 -11.36 -3.63 -3.23
CA ASP A 33 -11.91 -3.82 -4.57
C ASP A 33 -12.94 -2.76 -4.93
N ALA A 34 -13.84 -2.41 -4.02
CA ALA A 34 -14.81 -1.34 -4.25
C ALA A 34 -14.11 0.00 -4.54
N ILE A 35 -13.06 0.35 -3.78
CA ILE A 35 -12.27 1.56 -4.00
C ILE A 35 -11.53 1.50 -5.34
N ALA A 36 -10.89 0.36 -5.65
CA ALA A 36 -10.19 0.18 -6.91
C ALA A 36 -11.14 0.32 -8.12
N GLN A 37 -12.36 -0.22 -8.04
CA GLN A 37 -13.37 -0.08 -9.09
C GLN A 37 -13.85 1.37 -9.23
N LYS A 38 -14.06 2.10 -8.12
CA LYS A 38 -14.38 3.54 -8.13
C LYS A 38 -13.32 4.33 -8.90
N ARG A 39 -12.04 4.05 -8.69
CA ARG A 39 -10.92 4.81 -9.30
C ARG A 39 -10.57 4.39 -10.73
N LYS A 40 -10.94 3.18 -11.17
CA LYS A 40 -10.64 2.70 -12.54
C LYS A 40 -11.16 3.61 -13.66
N GLY A 41 -12.25 4.36 -13.43
CA GLY A 41 -12.81 5.27 -14.43
C GLY A 41 -12.07 6.61 -14.54
N SER A 42 -11.36 7.04 -13.49
CA SER A 42 -10.73 8.37 -13.40
C SER A 42 -9.20 8.33 -13.36
N SER A 43 -8.61 7.16 -13.12
CA SER A 43 -7.17 6.99 -12.91
C SER A 43 -6.55 6.22 -14.06
N LYS A 44 -5.32 6.58 -14.43
CA LYS A 44 -4.53 5.88 -15.48
C LYS A 44 -4.07 4.51 -15.02
N LEU A 45 -3.72 4.41 -13.75
CA LEU A 45 -3.27 3.18 -13.12
C LEU A 45 -3.89 3.09 -11.73
N VAL A 46 -4.37 1.89 -11.40
CA VAL A 46 -4.93 1.54 -10.11
C VAL A 46 -4.36 0.18 -9.72
N THR A 47 -3.64 0.11 -8.61
CA THR A 47 -3.11 -1.14 -8.07
C THR A 47 -3.32 -1.19 -6.57
N ARG A 48 -3.18 -2.37 -5.99
CA ARG A 48 -3.07 -2.50 -4.53
C ARG A 48 -1.61 -2.32 -4.14
N ALA A 49 -1.38 -1.72 -2.98
CA ALA A 49 -0.07 -1.53 -2.38
C ALA A 49 -0.18 -1.61 -0.84
N GLU A 50 0.96 -1.66 -0.16
CA GLU A 50 1.02 -1.50 1.29
C GLU A 50 1.70 -0.17 1.62
N TYR A 51 0.99 0.75 2.25
CA TYR A 51 1.60 1.95 2.82
C TYR A 51 2.37 1.55 4.09
N VAL A 52 3.62 1.99 4.19
CA VAL A 52 4.50 1.66 5.33
C VAL A 52 4.66 2.89 6.21
N GLU A 53 4.18 2.77 7.44
CA GLU A 53 4.35 3.79 8.49
C GLU A 53 5.12 3.18 9.65
N GLY A 54 6.43 3.47 9.69
CA GLY A 54 7.35 2.87 10.66
C GLY A 54 7.42 1.35 10.53
N VAL A 55 6.79 0.63 11.46
CA VAL A 55 6.74 -0.85 11.46
C VAL A 55 5.42 -1.40 10.90
N GLU A 56 4.40 -0.55 10.76
CA GLU A 56 3.07 -0.95 10.34
C GLU A 56 2.97 -0.96 8.81
N LYS A 57 2.19 -1.92 8.30
CA LYS A 57 1.86 -2.04 6.89
C LYS A 57 0.36 -1.95 6.73
N ILE A 58 -0.08 -0.90 6.05
CA ILE A 58 -1.49 -0.59 5.88
C ILE A 58 -1.86 -0.89 4.43
N PRO A 59 -2.76 -1.86 4.17
CA PRO A 59 -3.25 -2.14 2.82
C PRO A 59 -3.97 -0.92 2.26
N VAL A 60 -3.56 -0.48 1.07
CA VAL A 60 -4.15 0.66 0.36
C VAL A 60 -4.37 0.32 -1.11
N VAL A 61 -5.34 1.00 -1.71
CA VAL A 61 -5.44 1.17 -3.16
C VAL A 61 -4.62 2.39 -3.51
N LEU A 62 -3.64 2.20 -4.38
CA LEU A 62 -2.84 3.26 -4.95
C LEU A 62 -3.36 3.52 -6.37
N SER A 63 -3.67 4.78 -6.67
CA SER A 63 -4.06 5.16 -8.03
C SER A 63 -3.43 6.48 -8.45
N VAL A 64 -3.20 6.64 -9.74
CA VAL A 64 -2.58 7.85 -10.28
C VAL A 64 -3.36 8.35 -11.51
N SER A 65 -3.66 9.65 -11.52
CA SER A 65 -4.25 10.39 -12.64
C SER A 65 -3.16 11.17 -13.39
N ASP A 66 -3.53 12.19 -14.17
CA ASP A 66 -2.58 13.10 -14.82
C ASP A 66 -1.77 13.96 -13.84
N ASP A 67 -2.39 14.39 -12.75
CA ASP A 67 -1.88 15.41 -11.85
C ASP A 67 -1.89 15.01 -10.38
N THR A 68 -2.51 13.89 -10.04
CA THR A 68 -2.79 13.50 -8.65
C THR A 68 -2.48 12.01 -8.44
N LEU A 69 -1.88 11.69 -7.30
CA LEU A 69 -1.75 10.32 -6.80
C LEU A 69 -2.66 10.16 -5.58
N TYR A 70 -3.54 9.17 -5.61
CA TYR A 70 -4.42 8.82 -4.52
C TYR A 70 -3.90 7.57 -3.81
N TYR A 71 -3.95 7.58 -2.49
CA TYR A 71 -3.74 6.39 -1.66
C TYR A 71 -4.89 6.28 -0.67
N GLU A 72 -5.64 5.20 -0.76
CA GLU A 72 -6.95 5.08 -0.10
C GLU A 72 -7.16 3.69 0.50
N ASN A 73 -7.84 3.60 1.64
CA ASN A 73 -8.40 2.36 2.17
C ASN A 73 -9.78 2.65 2.79
N SER A 74 -10.34 1.71 3.56
CA SER A 74 -11.65 1.87 4.20
C SER A 74 -11.73 3.03 5.19
N ASP A 75 -10.60 3.44 5.75
CA ASP A 75 -10.50 4.38 6.87
C ASP A 75 -9.75 5.67 6.49
N LEU A 76 -9.08 5.68 5.33
CA LEU A 76 -8.21 6.74 4.86
C LEU A 76 -8.52 7.06 3.39
N GLU A 77 -8.79 8.34 3.11
CA GLU A 77 -8.89 8.87 1.75
C GLU A 77 -7.94 10.05 1.61
N ALA A 78 -6.82 9.83 0.94
CA ALA A 78 -5.77 10.84 0.83
C ALA A 78 -5.17 10.92 -0.58
N MET A 79 -4.60 12.08 -0.88
CA MET A 79 -4.08 12.40 -2.20
C MET A 79 -2.84 13.30 -2.13
N PHE A 80 -1.98 13.17 -3.13
CA PHE A 80 -0.86 14.05 -3.40
C PHE A 80 -1.04 14.68 -4.77
N GLU A 81 -0.99 16.01 -4.82
CA GLU A 81 -0.75 16.71 -6.08
C GLU A 81 0.66 16.37 -6.55
N LEU A 82 0.78 15.78 -7.74
CA LEU A 82 2.07 15.40 -8.31
C LEU A 82 2.98 16.63 -8.41
N ALA A 83 2.46 17.81 -8.74
CA ALA A 83 3.27 19.03 -8.79
C ALA A 83 3.98 19.38 -7.46
N ARG A 84 3.50 18.87 -6.32
CA ARG A 84 4.07 19.11 -4.97
C ARG A 84 4.98 18.00 -4.46
N LEU A 85 5.18 16.94 -5.24
CA LEU A 85 6.12 15.87 -4.90
C LEU A 85 7.54 16.34 -5.26
N ASP A 86 8.36 16.52 -4.23
CA ASP A 86 9.77 16.88 -4.38
C ASP A 86 10.56 15.75 -5.05
N GLU A 87 10.26 14.50 -4.70
CA GLU A 87 10.97 13.33 -5.21
C GLU A 87 10.08 12.10 -5.33
N ILE A 88 10.35 11.32 -6.36
CA ILE A 88 9.74 10.01 -6.66
C ILE A 88 10.89 9.06 -6.94
N GLU A 89 11.05 8.05 -6.08
CA GLU A 89 12.11 7.06 -6.12
C GLU A 89 11.52 5.65 -6.13
N TYR A 90 12.20 4.73 -6.80
CA TYR A 90 11.90 3.30 -6.78
C TYR A 90 13.08 2.56 -6.16
N ALA A 91 12.83 1.80 -5.09
CA ALA A 91 13.86 1.08 -4.34
C ALA A 91 13.49 -0.39 -4.12
N ASP A 92 14.48 -1.23 -3.84
CA ASP A 92 14.30 -2.65 -3.57
C ASP A 92 14.19 -2.95 -2.06
N GLU A 93 14.42 -1.93 -1.23
CA GLU A 93 14.39 -2.01 0.23
C GLU A 93 13.67 -0.83 0.86
N LEU A 94 13.06 -1.07 2.04
CA LEU A 94 12.47 -0.01 2.86
C LEU A 94 13.56 0.81 3.56
N SER A 95 13.26 2.06 3.90
CA SER A 95 14.17 2.92 4.66
C SER A 95 14.51 2.35 6.05
N THR A 96 13.69 1.42 6.55
CA THR A 96 13.90 0.69 7.80
C THR A 96 14.90 -0.47 7.69
N GLY A 97 15.44 -0.73 6.49
CA GLY A 97 16.35 -1.86 6.22
C GLY A 97 15.66 -3.22 6.16
N LYS A 98 14.33 -3.26 6.14
CA LYS A 98 13.57 -4.50 5.99
C LYS A 98 13.55 -4.94 4.52
N ASN A 99 13.93 -6.20 4.30
CA ASN A 99 13.80 -6.85 3.00
C ASN A 99 12.33 -7.03 2.61
N LEU A 100 12.04 -6.76 1.34
CA LEU A 100 10.74 -7.00 0.75
C LEU A 100 10.57 -8.47 0.35
N ALA A 101 9.32 -8.88 0.10
CA ALA A 101 9.06 -10.14 -0.57
C ALA A 101 9.71 -10.16 -1.97
N ALA A 102 10.11 -11.33 -2.45
CA ALA A 102 10.77 -11.46 -3.74
C ALA A 102 9.94 -10.81 -4.87
N GLY A 103 10.54 -9.86 -5.59
CA GLY A 103 9.93 -9.14 -6.71
C GLY A 103 9.00 -7.99 -6.31
N ALA A 104 8.85 -7.68 -5.02
CA ALA A 104 8.21 -6.45 -4.58
C ALA A 104 9.22 -5.29 -4.58
N HIS A 105 8.74 -4.09 -4.88
CA HIS A 105 9.54 -2.87 -4.93
C HIS A 105 8.85 -1.77 -4.11
N VAL A 106 9.63 -0.83 -3.58
CA VAL A 106 9.13 0.36 -2.88
C VAL A 106 8.99 1.51 -3.87
N LEU A 107 7.80 2.09 -3.96
CA LEU A 107 7.61 3.45 -4.44
C LEU A 107 7.76 4.40 -3.26
N ARG A 108 8.80 5.23 -3.28
CA ARG A 108 9.07 6.24 -2.26
C ARG A 108 8.76 7.61 -2.79
N LEU A 109 7.84 8.30 -2.13
CA LEU A 109 7.45 9.67 -2.43
C LEU A 109 7.99 10.60 -1.34
N ARG A 110 8.50 11.75 -1.74
CA ARG A 110 8.90 12.81 -0.81
C ARG A 110 8.12 14.08 -1.10
N SER A 111 7.57 14.67 -0.06
CA SER A 111 6.89 15.96 -0.14
C SER A 111 7.11 16.71 1.16
N HIS A 112 7.56 17.96 1.05
CA HIS A 112 7.78 18.88 2.17
C HIS A 112 8.67 18.31 3.29
N GLY A 113 9.64 17.46 2.93
CA GLY A 113 10.56 16.82 3.88
C GLY A 113 10.02 15.54 4.53
N THR A 114 8.75 15.19 4.30
CA THR A 114 8.18 13.91 4.72
C THR A 114 8.35 12.85 3.63
N THR A 115 8.69 11.63 4.03
CA THR A 115 8.85 10.49 3.13
C THR A 115 7.71 9.52 3.33
N PHE A 116 7.09 9.09 2.23
CA PHE A 116 6.00 8.11 2.20
C PHE A 116 6.47 6.91 1.39
N GLU A 117 6.37 5.72 1.97
CA GLU A 117 6.83 4.47 1.34
C GLU A 117 5.64 3.56 1.04
N TYR A 118 5.55 3.09 -0.20
CA TYR A 118 4.52 2.17 -0.66
C TYR A 118 5.17 0.91 -1.23
N VAL A 119 4.85 -0.25 -0.67
CA VAL A 119 5.28 -1.53 -1.23
C VAL A 119 4.32 -1.93 -2.35
N LEU A 120 4.85 -1.99 -3.56
CA LEU A 120 4.12 -2.42 -4.75
C LEU A 120 4.07 -3.94 -4.82
N ASN A 121 2.97 -4.47 -5.36
CA ASN A 121 2.87 -5.90 -5.63
C ASN A 121 3.85 -6.33 -6.74
N PRO A 122 4.32 -7.59 -6.72
CA PRO A 122 5.16 -8.11 -7.78
C PRO A 122 4.51 -7.98 -9.16
N GLY A 123 5.23 -7.40 -10.11
CA GLY A 123 4.77 -7.20 -11.49
C GLY A 123 4.05 -5.88 -11.77
N ASP A 124 3.77 -5.06 -10.76
CA ASP A 124 3.20 -3.71 -10.97
C ASP A 124 4.27 -2.62 -11.12
N ASP A 125 5.53 -2.89 -10.77
CA ASP A 125 6.65 -1.93 -10.86
C ASP A 125 6.80 -1.30 -12.25
N ALA A 126 6.82 -2.12 -13.32
CA ALA A 126 6.96 -1.61 -14.67
C ALA A 126 5.81 -0.65 -15.08
N LYS A 127 4.58 -0.94 -14.62
CA LYS A 127 3.42 -0.08 -14.89
C LYS A 127 3.55 1.24 -14.14
N TRP A 128 3.98 1.18 -12.87
CA TRP A 128 4.19 2.37 -12.05
C TRP A 128 5.31 3.24 -12.59
N ARG A 129 6.46 2.67 -12.97
CA ARG A 129 7.56 3.42 -13.59
C ARG A 129 7.14 4.10 -14.90
N SER A 130 6.23 3.48 -15.65
CA SER A 130 5.68 4.07 -16.89
C SER A 130 4.66 5.17 -16.61
N ALA A 131 3.79 5.01 -15.61
CA ALA A 131 2.73 5.96 -15.29
C ALA A 131 3.24 7.16 -14.47
N LEU A 132 4.23 6.91 -13.60
CA LEU A 132 4.82 7.85 -12.66
C LEU A 132 6.34 7.69 -12.64
N PRO A 133 7.06 8.25 -13.62
CA PRO A 133 8.50 8.05 -13.74
C PRO A 133 9.25 8.65 -12.54
N ALA A 134 10.38 8.01 -12.20
CA ALA A 134 11.28 8.50 -11.17
C ALA A 134 11.73 9.92 -11.51
N ARG A 135 11.66 10.82 -10.53
CA ARG A 135 12.11 12.20 -10.70
C ARG A 135 12.55 12.79 -9.37
N ARG A 136 13.51 13.69 -9.45
CA ARG A 136 13.87 14.61 -8.38
C ARG A 136 13.60 16.00 -8.92
N LEU A 137 12.64 16.71 -8.34
CA LEU A 137 12.60 18.15 -8.48
C LEU A 137 13.83 18.65 -7.74
N SER A 138 14.92 18.87 -8.47
CA SER A 138 16.02 19.68 -7.94
C SER A 138 15.38 20.96 -7.45
N ARG A 139 15.43 21.20 -6.14
CA ARG A 139 15.25 22.52 -5.58
C ARG A 139 16.33 23.37 -6.25
N SER A 140 15.99 23.98 -7.39
CA SER A 140 16.89 24.86 -8.10
C SER A 140 17.41 25.86 -7.09
N ALA A 141 18.73 25.93 -7.04
CA ALA A 141 19.49 26.78 -6.15
C ALA A 141 18.81 28.14 -5.93
N ALA A 142 18.44 28.41 -4.69
CA ALA A 142 18.08 29.73 -4.17
C ALA A 142 18.54 29.72 -2.70
N ALA A 143 19.40 30.61 -2.21
CA ALA A 143 20.02 31.78 -2.80
C ALA A 143 21.19 32.24 -1.90
N VAL A 144 22.07 33.05 -2.51
CA VAL A 144 23.07 33.98 -1.94
C VAL A 144 24.38 33.38 -1.43
#